data_AF-A0A6B3FBW3-F1
#
_entry.id   AF-A0A6B3FBW3-F1
#
_cell.length_a   1.000
_cell.length_b   1.000
_cell.length_c   1.000
_cell.angle_alpha   90.00
_cell.angle_beta   90.00
_cell.angle_gamma   90.00
#
_symmetry.space_group_name_H-M   'P 1'
#
loop_
_entity.id
_entity.type
_entity.pdbx_description
1 polymer ?
#
loop_
_entity_poly.entity_id
_entity_poly.type
_entity_poly.pdbx_seq_one_letter_code
_entity_poly.pdbx_strand_id
1 'polypeptide(L)'
;ATVIGTLWGATAGYAGGWIDAFMMRVVDAGIAIPALFILLVVSAITTPGLSGLVLILGLVSWLVPSRLVRAETLTLKNRDYVLTLRAIGGTHGRAILRHILPNSVSTVIVAATFQIADAILLVAYVSYLGLGVQPPQTDWG
;
A
#
# COMPACT_ATOMS: atom_id res chain seq x y z
N ALA A 1 6.19 1.47 -2.11
CA ALA A 1 4.92 0.87 -1.66
C ALA A 1 3.75 1.85 -1.69
N THR A 2 3.82 2.97 -0.99
CA THR A 2 2.69 3.93 -0.86
C THR A 2 2.11 4.38 -2.20
N VAL A 3 2.94 4.79 -3.17
CA VAL A 3 2.48 5.20 -4.51
C VAL A 3 1.66 4.10 -5.20
N ILE A 4 2.12 2.85 -5.13
CA ILE A 4 1.44 1.69 -5.71
C ILE A 4 0.09 1.48 -5.02
N GLY A 5 0.08 1.49 -3.68
CA GLY A 5 -1.14 1.36 -2.89
C GLY A 5 -2.16 2.45 -3.23
N THR A 6 -1.72 3.70 -3.32
CA THR A 6 -2.57 4.84 -3.66
C THR A 6 -3.16 4.70 -5.06
N LEU A 7 -2.35 4.39 -6.06
CA LEU A 7 -2.83 4.21 -7.44
C LEU A 7 -3.80 3.02 -7.54
N TRP A 8 -3.48 1.90 -6.89
CA TRP A 8 -4.34 0.71 -6.85
C TRP A 8 -5.69 0.99 -6.18
N GLY A 9 -5.67 1.61 -5.01
CA GLY A 9 -6.88 1.96 -4.27
C GLY A 9 -7.76 2.95 -5.02
N ALA A 10 -7.15 3.98 -5.61
CA ALA A 10 -7.86 5.00 -6.37
C ALA A 10 -8.48 4.42 -7.65
N THR A 11 -7.77 3.54 -8.35
CA THR A 11 -8.32 2.89 -9.55
C THR A 11 -9.44 1.91 -9.19
N ALA A 12 -9.27 1.05 -8.18
CA ALA A 12 -10.29 0.11 -7.72
C ALA A 12 -11.57 0.83 -7.26
N GLY A 13 -11.45 1.80 -6.36
CA GLY A 13 -12.59 2.55 -5.82
C GLY A 13 -13.32 3.37 -6.88
N TYR A 14 -12.60 3.91 -7.86
CA TYR A 14 -13.19 4.69 -8.93
C TYR A 14 -13.90 3.81 -9.97
N ALA A 15 -13.27 2.71 -10.41
CA ALA A 15 -13.84 1.79 -11.38
C ALA A 15 -15.13 1.13 -10.85
N GLY A 16 -15.14 0.71 -9.58
CA GLY A 16 -16.29 0.02 -8.98
C GLY A 16 -16.60 -1.34 -9.63
N GLY A 17 -17.74 -1.93 -9.23
CA GLY A 17 -18.25 -3.16 -9.81
C GLY A 17 -17.29 -4.34 -9.72
N TRP A 18 -17.18 -5.12 -10.80
CA TRP A 18 -16.35 -6.33 -10.84
C TRP A 18 -14.84 -6.05 -10.81
N ILE A 19 -14.38 -4.91 -11.37
CA ILE A 19 -12.97 -4.51 -11.35
C ILE A 19 -12.54 -4.26 -9.91
N ASP A 20 -13.33 -3.48 -9.17
CA ASP A 20 -13.11 -3.25 -7.75
C ASP A 20 -13.06 -4.57 -6.96
N ALA A 21 -14.05 -5.44 -7.17
CA ALA A 21 -14.10 -6.74 -6.49
C ALA A 21 -12.85 -7.59 -6.76
N PHE A 22 -12.38 -7.67 -8.01
CA PHE A 22 -11.18 -8.42 -8.37
C PHE A 22 -9.91 -7.80 -7.78
N MET A 23 -9.73 -6.48 -7.95
CA MET A 23 -8.57 -5.76 -7.43
C MET A 23 -8.47 -5.85 -5.91
N MET A 24 -9.60 -5.77 -5.21
CA MET A 24 -9.62 -5.92 -3.76
C MET A 24 -9.45 -7.36 -3.31
N ARG A 25 -9.87 -8.35 -4.11
CA ARG A 25 -9.58 -9.76 -3.80
C ARG A 25 -8.09 -10.05 -3.74
N VAL A 26 -7.31 -9.46 -4.64
CA VAL A 26 -5.83 -9.55 -4.62
C VAL A 26 -5.27 -8.94 -3.35
N VAL A 27 -5.77 -7.76 -2.97
CA VAL A 27 -5.33 -7.06 -1.76
C VAL A 27 -5.68 -7.84 -0.50
N ASP A 28 -6.92 -8.31 -0.40
CA ASP A 28 -7.42 -9.05 0.76
C ASP A 28 -6.68 -10.39 0.92
N ALA A 29 -6.38 -11.07 -0.19
CA ALA A 29 -5.56 -12.29 -0.17
C ALA A 29 -4.12 -12.00 0.31
N GLY A 30 -3.54 -10.88 -0.11
CA GLY A 30 -2.20 -10.46 0.35
C GLY A 30 -2.17 -10.12 1.85
N ILE A 31 -3.19 -9.42 2.36
CA ILE A 31 -3.28 -9.02 3.77
C ILE A 31 -3.54 -10.24 4.68
N ALA A 32 -4.18 -11.29 4.16
CA ALA A 32 -4.43 -12.52 4.92
C ALA A 32 -3.15 -13.19 5.41
N ILE A 33 -2.01 -12.93 4.76
CA ILE A 33 -0.70 -13.45 5.15
C ILE A 33 0.06 -12.34 5.90
N PRO A 34 0.33 -12.49 7.21
CA PRO A 34 1.08 -11.47 7.93
C PRO A 34 2.52 -11.38 7.42
N ALA A 35 3.03 -10.16 7.27
CA ALA A 35 4.38 -9.88 6.75
C ALA A 35 5.49 -10.63 7.51
N LEU A 36 5.32 -10.81 8.82
CA LEU A 36 6.24 -11.59 9.65
C LEU A 36 6.35 -13.05 9.19
N PHE A 37 5.25 -13.69 8.82
CA PHE A 37 5.30 -15.08 8.32
C PHE A 37 6.04 -15.16 6.99
N ILE A 38 5.84 -14.20 6.08
CA ILE A 38 6.57 -14.14 4.82
C ILE A 38 8.07 -14.03 5.09
N LEU A 39 8.47 -13.16 6.02
CA LEU A 39 9.87 -13.01 6.41
C LEU A 39 10.44 -14.29 7.01
N LEU A 40 9.72 -14.95 7.94
CA LEU A 40 10.18 -16.21 8.54
C LEU A 40 10.41 -17.30 7.48
N VAL A 41 9.48 -17.43 6.53
CA VAL A 41 9.60 -18.42 5.45
C VAL A 41 10.79 -18.10 4.55
N VAL A 42 10.99 -16.83 4.19
CA VAL A 42 12.15 -16.42 3.39
C VAL A 42 13.45 -16.67 4.16
N SER A 43 13.51 -16.27 5.43
CA SER A 43 14.66 -16.45 6.32
C SER A 43 15.02 -17.92 6.54
N ALA A 44 14.07 -18.84 6.46
CA ALA A 44 14.32 -20.28 6.53
C ALA A 44 15.05 -20.83 5.28
N ILE A 45 14.92 -20.17 4.14
CA ILE A 45 15.55 -20.57 2.87
C ILE A 45 16.84 -19.79 2.63
N THR A 46 16.88 -18.52 3.00
CA THR A 46 18.02 -17.61 2.78
C THR A 46 17.98 -16.49 3.80
N THR A 47 19.14 -16.11 4.35
CA THR A 47 19.26 -14.91 5.19
C THR A 47 19.07 -13.65 4.35
N PRO A 48 17.94 -12.93 4.50
CA PRO A 48 17.70 -11.73 3.70
C PRO A 48 18.63 -10.62 4.19
N GLY A 49 19.47 -10.09 3.30
CA GLY A 49 20.16 -8.83 3.55
C GLY A 49 19.20 -7.63 3.50
N LEU A 50 19.73 -6.43 3.67
CA LEU A 50 18.94 -5.19 3.71
C LEU A 50 18.03 -5.02 2.47
N SER A 51 18.54 -5.35 1.29
CA SER A 51 17.77 -5.30 0.04
C SER A 51 16.60 -6.30 0.02
N GLY A 52 16.79 -7.50 0.58
CA GLY A 52 15.75 -8.52 0.70
C GLY A 52 14.63 -8.06 1.63
N LEU A 53 14.99 -7.47 2.78
CA LEU A 53 14.03 -6.88 3.71
C LEU A 53 13.23 -5.76 3.07
N VAL A 54 13.90 -4.79 2.41
CA VAL A 54 13.23 -3.69 1.71
C VAL A 54 12.25 -4.20 0.66
N LEU A 55 12.61 -5.25 -0.08
CA LEU A 55 11.78 -5.81 -1.13
C LEU A 55 10.55 -6.51 -0.55
N ILE A 56 10.70 -7.33 0.49
CA ILE A 56 9.60 -8.02 1.16
C ILE A 56 8.65 -7.01 1.80
N LEU A 57 9.19 -6.05 2.57
CA LEU A 57 8.40 -4.98 3.18
C LEU A 57 7.68 -4.17 2.11
N GLY A 58 8.36 -3.81 1.02
CA GLY A 58 7.77 -3.08 -0.10
C GLY A 58 6.62 -3.82 -0.79
N LEU A 59 6.71 -5.16 -0.90
CA LEU A 59 5.70 -6.01 -1.51
C LEU A 59 4.44 -6.19 -0.65
N VAL A 60 4.54 -6.02 0.67
CA VAL A 60 3.38 -6.19 1.58
C VAL A 60 2.79 -4.84 2.00
N SER A 61 3.64 -3.83 2.21
CA SER A 61 3.23 -2.51 2.76
C SER A 61 2.29 -1.70 1.87
N TRP A 62 2.15 -2.01 0.58
CA TRP A 62 1.23 -1.28 -0.31
C TRP A 62 -0.24 -1.73 -0.16
N LEU A 63 -0.48 -2.90 0.44
CA LEU A 63 -1.80 -3.51 0.52
C LEU A 63 -2.75 -2.70 1.43
N VAL A 64 -2.29 -2.31 2.61
CA VAL A 64 -3.07 -1.52 3.58
C VAL A 64 -3.45 -0.13 3.03
N PRO A 65 -2.53 0.70 2.52
CA PRO A 65 -2.88 2.01 1.97
C PRO A 65 -3.82 1.91 0.76
N SER A 66 -3.81 0.80 0.00
CA SER A 66 -4.78 0.61 -1.08
C SER A 66 -6.23 0.54 -0.59
N ARG A 67 -6.49 -0.10 0.56
CA ARG A 67 -7.83 -0.13 1.18
C ARG A 67 -8.28 1.25 1.64
N LEU A 68 -7.36 2.01 2.25
CA LEU A 68 -7.64 3.36 2.74
C LEU A 68 -8.00 4.30 1.59
N VAL A 69 -7.15 4.35 0.56
CA VAL A 69 -7.37 5.22 -0.61
C VAL A 69 -8.60 4.79 -1.40
N ARG A 70 -8.90 3.48 -1.47
CA ARG A 70 -10.16 3.00 -2.05
C ARG A 70 -11.37 3.57 -1.31
N ALA A 71 -11.41 3.48 0.02
CA ALA A 71 -12.53 3.96 0.82
C ALA A 71 -12.76 5.47 0.62
N GLU A 72 -11.67 6.24 0.59
CA GLU A 72 -11.73 7.67 0.32
C GLU A 72 -12.21 7.95 -1.11
N THR A 73 -11.72 7.19 -2.09
CA THR A 73 -12.12 7.30 -3.49
C THR A 73 -13.61 7.03 -3.70
N LEU A 74 -14.19 6.05 -3.00
CA LEU A 74 -15.64 5.78 -3.03
C LEU A 74 -16.46 6.99 -2.58
N THR A 75 -15.90 7.82 -1.69
CA THR A 75 -16.51 9.07 -1.23
C THR A 75 -16.27 10.20 -2.23
N LEU A 76 -15.02 10.37 -2.70
CA LEU A 76 -14.63 11.46 -3.60
C LEU A 76 -15.29 11.37 -4.97
N LYS A 77 -15.50 10.15 -5.52
CA LYS A 77 -16.07 9.97 -6.87
C LYS A 77 -17.51 10.47 -7.01
N ASN A 78 -18.22 10.64 -5.90
CA ASN A 78 -19.59 11.12 -5.83
C ASN A 78 -19.69 12.61 -5.47
N ARG A 79 -18.57 13.33 -5.35
CA ARG A 79 -18.57 14.78 -5.10
C ARG A 79 -18.91 15.57 -6.36
N ASP A 80 -19.57 16.71 -6.19
CA ASP A 80 -20.07 17.55 -7.28
C ASP A 80 -19.00 17.94 -8.30
N TYR A 81 -17.77 18.21 -7.86
CA TYR A 81 -16.68 18.56 -8.78
C TYR A 81 -16.26 17.39 -9.69
N VAL A 82 -16.35 16.14 -9.21
CA VAL A 82 -16.07 14.94 -10.04
C VAL A 82 -17.24 14.65 -10.97
N LEU A 83 -18.48 14.82 -10.49
CA LEU A 83 -19.68 14.63 -11.30
C LEU A 83 -19.75 15.67 -12.43
N THR A 84 -19.48 16.93 -12.11
CA THR A 84 -19.44 18.04 -13.08
C THR A 84 -18.36 17.81 -14.12
N LEU A 85 -17.14 17.41 -13.71
CA LEU A 85 -16.07 17.06 -14.63
C LEU A 85 -16.50 15.97 -15.64
N ARG A 86 -17.24 14.96 -15.17
CA ARG A 86 -17.74 13.89 -16.05
C ARG A 86 -18.85 14.39 -16.99
N ALA A 87 -19.75 15.24 -16.50
CA ALA A 87 -20.83 15.81 -17.29
C ALA A 87 -20.32 16.65 -18.48
N ILE A 88 -19.16 17.30 -18.31
CA ILE A 88 -18.50 18.08 -19.39
C ILE A 88 -17.52 17.25 -20.24
N GLY A 89 -17.56 15.91 -20.18
CA GLY A 89 -16.75 15.03 -21.01
C GLY A 89 -15.33 14.73 -20.51
N GLY A 90 -15.05 14.95 -19.22
CA GLY A 90 -13.76 14.62 -18.63
C GLY A 90 -13.48 13.11 -18.57
N THR A 91 -12.23 12.72 -18.84
CA THR A 91 -11.82 11.30 -18.84
C THR A 91 -11.66 10.74 -17.42
N HIS A 92 -11.83 9.41 -17.30
CA HIS A 92 -11.63 8.68 -16.04
C HIS A 92 -10.24 8.90 -15.44
N GLY A 93 -9.18 8.83 -16.25
CA GLY A 93 -7.82 9.09 -15.80
C GLY A 93 -7.63 10.51 -15.27
N ARG A 94 -8.27 11.52 -15.89
CA ARG A 94 -8.24 12.91 -15.41
C ARG A 94 -8.98 13.06 -14.08
N ALA A 95 -10.12 12.39 -13.89
CA ALA A 95 -10.81 12.36 -12.61
C ALA A 95 -9.92 11.79 -11.50
N ILE A 96 -9.26 10.66 -11.75
CA ILE A 96 -8.37 10.02 -10.79
C ILE A 96 -7.16 10.92 -10.48
N LEU A 97 -6.37 11.27 -11.49
CA LEU A 97 -5.08 11.94 -11.31
C LEU A 97 -5.21 13.39 -10.83
N ARG A 98 -6.26 14.12 -11.25
CA ARG A 98 -6.39 15.56 -11.00
C ARG A 98 -7.36 15.91 -9.88
N HIS A 99 -8.27 15.00 -9.53
CA HIS A 99 -9.30 15.28 -8.52
C HIS A 99 -9.31 14.28 -7.38
N ILE A 100 -9.07 12.99 -7.61
CA ILE A 100 -9.12 12.01 -6.51
C ILE A 100 -7.78 11.95 -5.78
N LEU A 101 -6.69 11.66 -6.49
CA LEU A 101 -5.36 11.54 -5.87
C LEU A 101 -4.95 12.80 -5.08
N PRO A 102 -5.12 14.03 -5.58
CA PRO A 102 -4.73 15.23 -4.83
C PRO A 102 -5.58 15.43 -3.57
N ASN A 103 -6.87 15.06 -3.61
CA ASN A 103 -7.74 15.17 -2.44
C ASN A 103 -7.49 14.06 -1.41
N SER A 104 -6.88 12.95 -1.83
CA SER A 104 -6.47 11.84 -0.96
C SER A 104 -5.10 12.02 -0.30
N VAL A 105 -4.36 13.09 -0.59
CA VAL A 105 -2.98 13.27 -0.09
C VAL A 105 -2.91 13.26 1.43
N SER A 106 -3.88 13.86 2.13
CA SER A 106 -3.92 13.86 3.59
C SER A 106 -3.97 12.43 4.16
N THR A 107 -4.89 11.61 3.65
CA THR A 107 -5.04 10.21 4.03
C THR A 107 -3.79 9.39 3.68
N VAL A 108 -3.18 9.65 2.52
CA VAL A 108 -1.94 8.99 2.09
C VAL A 108 -0.77 9.32 3.01
N ILE A 109 -0.63 10.57 3.44
CA ILE A 109 0.44 11.00 4.35
C ILE A 109 0.29 10.31 5.70
N VAL A 110 -0.92 10.31 6.27
CA VAL A 110 -1.20 9.63 7.54
C VAL A 110 -0.88 8.14 7.45
N ALA A 111 -1.34 7.48 6.38
CA ALA A 111 -1.06 6.07 6.15
C ALA A 111 0.44 5.80 5.99
N ALA A 112 1.18 6.67 5.30
CA ALA A 112 2.62 6.53 5.13
C ALA A 112 3.37 6.60 6.46
N THR A 113 2.94 7.45 7.39
CA THR A 113 3.52 7.52 8.75
C THR A 113 3.35 6.21 9.51
N PHE A 114 2.15 5.61 9.47
CA PHE A 114 1.92 4.30 10.09
C PHE A 114 2.77 3.21 9.43
N GLN A 115 2.95 3.24 8.12
CA GLN A 115 3.81 2.28 7.42
C GLN A 115 5.27 2.36 7.85
N ILE A 116 5.78 3.56 8.15
CA ILE A 116 7.13 3.72 8.69
C ILE A 116 7.23 3.08 10.08
N ALA A 117 6.25 3.33 10.96
CA ALA A 117 6.21 2.73 12.29
C ALA A 117 6.15 1.19 12.22
N ASP A 118 5.27 0.65 11.36
CA ASP A 118 5.14 -0.79 11.14
C ASP A 118 6.45 -1.40 10.61
N ALA A 119 7.12 -0.74 9.67
CA ALA A 119 8.40 -1.20 9.13
C ALA A 119 9.51 -1.26 10.20
N ILE A 120 9.59 -0.24 11.08
CA ILE A 120 10.55 -0.21 12.19
C ILE A 120 10.30 -1.38 13.15
N LEU A 121 9.03 -1.60 13.53
CA LEU A 121 8.65 -2.73 14.39
C LEU A 121 9.04 -4.07 13.75
N LEU A 122 8.82 -4.21 12.44
CA LEU A 122 9.15 -5.41 11.70
C LEU A 122 10.64 -5.71 11.69
N VAL A 123 11.47 -4.71 11.42
CA VAL A 123 12.93 -4.85 11.50
C VAL A 123 13.34 -5.23 12.92
N ALA A 124 12.78 -4.58 13.95
CA ALA A 124 13.07 -4.92 15.35
C ALA A 124 12.68 -6.37 15.71
N TYR A 125 11.53 -6.86 15.24
CA TYR A 125 11.11 -8.25 15.45
C TYR A 125 12.08 -9.25 14.80
N VAL A 126 12.49 -8.97 13.56
CA VAL A 126 13.42 -9.83 12.82
C VAL A 126 14.79 -9.86 13.51
N SER A 127 15.30 -8.72 13.98
CA SER A 127 16.53 -8.63 14.77
C SER A 127 16.42 -9.36 16.11
N TYR A 128 15.29 -9.24 16.81
CA TYR A 128 15.04 -9.98 18.06
C TYR A 128 15.06 -11.51 17.85
N LEU A 129 14.55 -11.99 16.72
CA LEU A 129 14.55 -13.41 16.36
C LEU A 129 15.92 -13.91 15.85
N GLY A 130 16.96 -13.06 15.85
CA GLY A 130 18.29 -13.40 15.35
C GLY A 130 18.37 -13.49 13.81
N LEU A 131 17.33 -13.03 13.12
CA LEU A 131 17.19 -13.06 11.66
C LEU A 131 17.41 -11.67 11.03
N GLY A 132 17.81 -10.68 11.84
CA GLY A 132 18.13 -9.31 11.41
C GLY A 132 19.32 -9.25 10.47
N VAL A 133 19.61 -8.05 9.95
CA VAL A 133 20.77 -7.89 9.07
C VAL A 133 22.05 -8.14 9.85
N GLN A 134 22.87 -9.02 9.28
CA GLN A 134 24.11 -9.47 9.89
C GLN A 134 25.25 -8.49 9.58
N PRO A 135 26.24 -8.35 10.48
CA PRO A 135 27.45 -7.57 10.21
C PRO A 135 28.09 -8.01 8.87
N PRO A 136 28.60 -7.10 8.02
CA PRO A 136 28.95 -5.68 8.26
C PRO A 136 27.86 -4.66 7.90
N GLN A 137 26.66 -5.08 7.49
CA GLN A 137 25.59 -4.17 7.09
C GLN A 137 24.81 -3.71 8.33
N THR A 138 24.54 -2.41 8.41
CA THR A 138 23.71 -1.80 9.46
C THR A 138 22.29 -1.62 8.95
N ASP A 139 21.31 -2.06 9.73
CA ASP A 139 19.90 -1.81 9.43
C ASP A 139 19.57 -0.34 9.61
N TRP A 140 19.42 0.09 10.86
CA TRP A 140 19.08 1.46 11.26
C TRP A 140 19.82 1.86 12.56
N GLY A 141 20.74 1.00 13.01
CA GLY A 141 21.45 1.01 14.30
C GLY A 141 21.95 -0.38 14.62
#